data_AF-A0A8T1W608-F1
#
_entry.id   AF-A0A8T1W608-F1
#
_cell.length_a   1.000
_cell.length_b   1.000
_cell.length_c   1.000
_cell.angle_alpha   90.00
_cell.angle_beta   90.00
_cell.angle_gamma   90.00
#
_symmetry.space_group_name_H-M   'P 1'
#
loop_
_entity.id
_entity.type
_entity.pdbx_description
1 polymer ?
#
loop_
_entity_poly.entity_id
_entity_poly.type
_entity_poly.pdbx_seq_one_letter_code
_entity_poly.pdbx_strand_id
1 'polypeptide(L)'
;MSLEYGMPVVLPPIGPLFGSSTAALLAYESEEQREQYEEDMARYFGVPLPSCIRRKPQPLDEEEPANLRTPTSVQPGSGFPSSSPVKKDGAKTKTALPLLQLDSPTRTDGSNETEHSSPLGEEEKLRVSRERNRLHAQRTRIRKRELLESLKERIEALQDEYELLKQAYDFHATAVCLLRLGNVVDVPCVHKLEQVGVHSTEDRDEDGQLCDAAKMTSEHPDSDGDGDGEHDDETHEHEKGCACFGDENAACSCLGAQLNANGKRPHASSASNSNVLVCSKEERERVRRERNRLHARRARLRKKLVLEKSQQAVHDLRERNDRLRSRLSVLVSSIYGSEACLDDPDATS
;
A
#
# COMPACT_ATOMS: atom_id res chain seq x y z
N MET A 1 63.95 4.30 -24.03
CA MET A 1 63.33 5.05 -22.91
C MET A 1 62.46 4.06 -22.17
N SER A 2 62.77 3.79 -20.90
CA SER A 2 62.03 2.81 -20.10
C SER A 2 60.96 3.54 -19.29
N LEU A 3 59.70 3.18 -19.48
CA LEU A 3 58.58 3.70 -18.69
C LEU A 3 58.42 2.83 -17.44
N GLU A 4 58.84 3.35 -16.28
CA GLU A 4 58.49 2.75 -14.99
C GLU A 4 57.00 2.96 -14.72
N TYR A 5 56.25 1.85 -14.69
CA TYR A 5 54.90 1.79 -14.14
C TYR A 5 54.95 0.91 -12.89
N GLY A 6 54.62 1.47 -11.72
CA GLY A 6 54.80 0.73 -10.46
C GLY A 6 54.42 1.44 -9.17
N MET A 7 53.38 2.28 -9.15
CA MET A 7 52.78 2.76 -7.89
C MET A 7 51.39 2.16 -7.71
N PRO A 8 51.17 1.28 -6.70
CA PRO A 8 49.85 0.73 -6.43
C PRO A 8 48.95 1.80 -5.81
N VAL A 9 47.81 2.06 -6.44
CA VAL A 9 46.78 2.96 -5.91
C VAL A 9 46.08 2.27 -4.74
N VAL A 10 46.45 2.62 -3.51
CA VAL A 10 45.76 2.17 -2.30
C VAL A 10 44.52 3.03 -2.12
N LEU A 11 43.36 2.49 -2.49
CA LEU A 11 42.07 3.12 -2.20
C LEU A 11 41.73 2.96 -0.71
N PRO A 12 41.18 4.01 -0.05
CA PRO A 12 40.77 3.93 1.35
C PRO A 12 39.59 2.97 1.54
N PRO A 13 39.44 2.34 2.73
CA PRO A 13 38.34 1.44 3.00
C PRO A 13 36.99 2.18 2.95
N ILE A 14 36.11 1.74 2.06
CA ILE A 14 34.74 2.24 1.96
C ILE A 14 33.96 1.68 3.16
N GLY A 15 33.65 2.55 4.13
CA GLY A 15 32.77 2.21 5.25
C GLY A 15 31.33 1.96 4.79
N PRO A 16 30.51 1.22 5.56
CA PRO A 16 29.14 0.90 5.17
C PRO A 16 28.25 2.15 5.21
N LEU A 17 27.95 2.70 4.03
CA LEU A 17 27.11 3.90 3.85
C LEU A 17 25.60 3.63 3.94
N PHE A 18 25.18 2.39 4.20
CA PHE A 18 23.77 1.97 4.26
C PHE A 18 23.35 1.55 5.67
N GLY A 19 23.34 2.53 6.59
CA GLY A 19 22.59 2.41 7.83
C GLY A 19 21.10 2.62 7.56
N SER A 20 20.35 1.53 7.34
CA SER A 20 18.91 1.60 7.09
C SER A 20 18.17 2.20 8.29
N SER A 21 17.67 3.43 8.14
CA SER A 21 17.14 4.25 9.23
C SER A 21 15.61 4.13 9.37
N THR A 22 15.10 2.91 9.37
CA THR A 22 13.65 2.61 9.52
C THR A 22 13.28 1.99 10.87
N ALA A 23 14.27 1.68 11.73
CA ALA A 23 14.07 1.07 13.05
C ALA A 23 13.66 2.07 14.17
N ALA A 24 13.01 3.19 13.83
CA ALA A 24 12.73 4.30 14.76
C ALA A 24 11.28 4.37 15.28
N LEU A 25 10.42 3.38 14.99
CA LEU A 25 8.98 3.43 15.30
C LEU A 25 8.43 2.21 16.08
N LEU A 26 9.24 1.65 16.97
CA LEU A 26 8.86 1.10 18.30
C LEU A 26 10.14 0.57 18.97
N ALA A 27 10.92 1.46 19.57
CA ALA A 27 12.02 1.06 20.44
C ALA A 27 11.45 0.47 21.74
N TYR A 28 11.23 -0.84 21.76
CA TYR A 28 11.06 -1.57 23.02
C TYR A 28 12.34 -1.41 23.84
N GLU A 29 12.21 -1.01 25.11
CA GLU A 29 13.35 -0.65 25.96
C GLU A 29 14.20 -1.88 26.34
N SER A 30 13.66 -3.09 26.15
CA SER A 30 14.43 -4.34 26.12
C SER A 30 13.80 -5.37 25.17
N GLU A 31 14.62 -6.32 24.72
CA GLU A 31 14.16 -7.48 23.94
C GLU A 31 13.12 -8.32 24.72
N GLU A 32 13.29 -8.45 26.04
CA GLU A 32 12.31 -9.10 26.93
C GLU A 32 10.94 -8.41 26.92
N GLN A 33 10.91 -7.08 26.83
CA GLN A 33 9.66 -6.31 26.78
C GLN A 33 8.89 -6.58 25.47
N ARG A 34 9.61 -6.88 24.37
CA ARG A 34 9.02 -7.31 23.10
C ARG A 34 8.49 -8.74 23.19
N GLU A 35 9.28 -9.68 23.74
CA GLU A 35 8.83 -11.06 23.98
C GLU A 35 7.57 -11.12 24.86
N GLN A 36 7.54 -10.34 25.94
CA GLN A 36 6.40 -10.28 26.86
C GLN A 36 5.12 -9.78 26.16
N TYR A 37 5.25 -8.78 25.28
CA TYR A 37 4.12 -8.28 24.49
C TYR A 37 3.64 -9.28 23.43
N GLU A 38 4.57 -9.97 22.74
CA GLU A 38 4.25 -11.04 21.81
C GLU A 38 3.55 -12.22 22.52
N GLU A 39 3.98 -12.61 23.72
CA GLU A 39 3.34 -13.65 24.53
C GLU A 39 1.92 -13.25 24.98
N ASP A 40 1.74 -12.05 25.52
CA ASP A 40 0.42 -11.58 25.96
C ASP A 40 -0.56 -11.44 24.78
N MET A 41 -0.08 -11.01 23.61
CA MET A 41 -0.88 -10.98 22.38
C MET A 41 -1.26 -12.40 21.91
N ALA A 42 -0.31 -13.34 21.92
CA ALA A 42 -0.61 -14.74 21.55
C ALA A 42 -1.62 -15.38 22.52
N ARG A 43 -1.49 -15.11 23.83
CA ARG A 43 -2.42 -15.55 24.88
C ARG A 43 -3.82 -14.94 24.68
N TYR A 44 -3.89 -13.65 24.35
CA TYR A 44 -5.15 -12.94 24.08
C TYR A 44 -5.88 -13.47 22.83
N PHE A 45 -5.15 -13.82 21.77
CA PHE A 45 -5.72 -14.37 20.54
C PHE A 45 -5.88 -15.90 20.55
N GLY A 46 -5.47 -16.60 21.61
CA GLY A 46 -5.53 -18.06 21.71
C GLY A 46 -4.63 -18.79 20.71
N VAL A 47 -3.55 -18.14 20.26
CA VAL A 47 -2.57 -18.72 19.34
C VAL A 47 -1.63 -19.62 20.13
N PRO A 48 -1.49 -20.92 19.81
CA PRO A 48 -0.53 -21.78 20.48
C PRO A 48 0.89 -21.31 20.21
N LEU A 49 1.61 -20.90 21.25
CA LEU A 49 3.01 -20.48 21.12
C LEU A 49 3.92 -21.69 20.83
N PRO A 50 4.94 -21.52 19.97
CA PRO A 50 5.97 -22.53 19.75
C PRO A 50 6.66 -22.92 21.07
N SER A 51 6.76 -24.23 21.32
CA SER A 51 7.27 -24.76 22.59
C SER A 51 8.76 -24.48 22.86
N CYS A 52 9.49 -23.88 21.91
CA CYS A 52 10.87 -23.43 22.08
C CYS A 52 11.03 -22.13 22.88
N ILE A 53 10.00 -21.29 22.98
CA ILE A 53 10.06 -19.98 23.71
C ILE A 53 9.72 -20.15 25.20
N ARG A 54 9.27 -21.33 25.64
CA ARG A 54 8.93 -21.60 27.04
C ARG A 54 10.21 -21.53 27.90
N ARG A 55 10.47 -20.36 28.50
CA ARG A 55 11.58 -20.12 29.44
C ARG A 55 11.70 -21.32 30.38
N LYS A 56 12.84 -22.02 30.29
CA LYS A 56 13.19 -23.12 31.19
C LYS A 56 13.19 -22.49 32.59
N PRO A 57 12.38 -22.97 33.56
CA PRO A 57 12.35 -22.36 34.89
C PRO A 57 13.77 -22.36 35.45
N GLN A 58 14.23 -21.19 35.91
CA GLN A 58 15.53 -21.12 36.56
C GLN A 58 15.54 -22.09 37.75
N PRO A 59 16.63 -22.85 37.96
CA PRO A 59 16.77 -23.64 39.16
C PRO A 59 16.92 -22.68 40.35
N LEU A 60 15.83 -22.54 41.12
CA LEU A 60 15.95 -22.19 42.52
C LEU A 60 16.39 -23.47 43.22
N ASP A 61 17.57 -23.43 43.81
CA ASP A 61 18.02 -24.45 44.75
C ASP A 61 17.08 -24.42 45.97
N GLU A 62 16.38 -25.53 46.24
CA GLU A 62 16.34 -26.23 47.53
C GLU A 62 15.40 -27.45 47.47
N GLU A 63 15.38 -28.25 48.54
CA GLU A 63 15.18 -29.70 48.50
C GLU A 63 13.71 -30.22 48.54
N GLU A 64 13.62 -31.55 48.57
CA GLU A 64 12.52 -32.43 48.99
C GLU A 64 11.51 -32.98 47.96
N PRO A 65 11.03 -34.24 48.19
CA PRO A 65 10.82 -35.16 47.06
C PRO A 65 9.38 -35.65 46.88
N ALA A 66 9.18 -36.22 45.70
CA ALA A 66 8.16 -37.24 45.37
C ALA A 66 6.68 -36.92 45.71
N ASN A 67 5.84 -36.85 44.67
CA ASN A 67 4.84 -37.91 44.44
C ASN A 67 4.10 -37.79 43.09
N LEU A 68 4.22 -38.86 42.30
CA LEU A 68 3.14 -39.55 41.56
C LEU A 68 2.33 -38.88 40.43
N ARG A 69 2.20 -39.66 39.35
CA ARG A 69 1.12 -39.74 38.33
C ARG A 69 1.16 -38.84 37.09
N THR A 70 1.76 -39.40 36.03
CA THR A 70 1.11 -39.58 34.71
C THR A 70 -0.25 -40.31 34.86
N PRO A 71 -1.23 -40.24 33.93
CA PRO A 71 -1.12 -40.19 32.45
C PRO A 71 -1.93 -38.99 31.85
N THR A 72 -2.27 -38.84 30.57
CA THR A 72 -2.30 -39.76 29.40
C THR A 72 -2.03 -39.02 28.08
N SER A 73 -1.57 -39.74 27.04
CA SER A 73 -1.53 -39.25 25.65
C SER A 73 -2.92 -39.32 25.00
N VAL A 74 -3.34 -38.25 24.30
CA VAL A 74 -4.46 -38.27 23.36
C VAL A 74 -4.00 -37.60 22.05
N GLN A 75 -4.14 -38.31 20.94
CA GLN A 75 -3.69 -37.87 19.63
C GLN A 75 -4.58 -36.75 19.05
N PRO A 76 -4.03 -35.73 18.36
CA PRO A 76 -4.82 -34.87 17.50
C PRO A 76 -5.17 -35.62 16.21
N GLY A 77 -6.45 -35.97 16.05
CA GLY A 77 -6.95 -36.61 14.83
C GLY A 77 -6.86 -35.67 13.62
N SER A 78 -6.30 -36.17 12.52
CA SER A 78 -6.30 -35.50 11.22
C SER A 78 -7.70 -35.48 10.61
N GLY A 79 -8.14 -34.34 10.06
CA GLY A 79 -9.50 -34.25 9.51
C GLY A 79 -9.99 -32.88 9.07
N PHE A 80 -9.19 -32.10 8.33
CA PHE A 80 -9.70 -30.91 7.62
C PHE A 80 -10.10 -31.28 6.18
N PRO A 81 -11.40 -31.36 5.83
CA PRO A 81 -11.83 -31.41 4.44
C PRO A 81 -11.67 -30.02 3.79
N SER A 82 -10.49 -29.76 3.25
CA SER A 82 -10.27 -28.61 2.35
C SER A 82 -11.14 -28.77 1.10
N SER A 83 -12.15 -27.93 0.94
CA SER A 83 -12.89 -27.79 -0.32
C SER A 83 -13.20 -26.33 -0.59
N SER A 84 -12.36 -25.72 -1.43
CA SER A 84 -12.58 -24.37 -1.95
C SER A 84 -13.64 -24.41 -3.05
N PRO A 85 -14.73 -23.64 -2.99
CA PRO A 85 -15.66 -23.54 -4.11
C PRO A 85 -15.03 -22.66 -5.20
N VAL A 86 -14.73 -23.29 -6.35
CA VAL A 86 -14.33 -22.61 -7.58
C VAL A 86 -15.42 -21.62 -8.00
N LYS A 87 -15.03 -20.37 -8.31
CA LYS A 87 -15.91 -19.40 -8.98
C LYS A 87 -16.38 -19.99 -10.30
N LYS A 88 -17.69 -20.19 -10.45
CA LYS A 88 -18.32 -20.49 -11.73
C LYS A 88 -19.10 -19.26 -12.20
N ASP A 89 -18.54 -18.56 -13.18
CA ASP A 89 -19.26 -17.55 -13.93
C ASP A 89 -20.32 -18.21 -14.84
N GLY A 90 -21.38 -17.46 -15.17
CA GLY A 90 -22.17 -17.69 -16.36
C GLY A 90 -23.66 -18.01 -16.17
N ALA A 91 -24.45 -17.32 -17.01
CA ALA A 91 -25.83 -17.60 -17.43
C ALA A 91 -26.98 -17.38 -16.42
N LYS A 92 -27.81 -16.39 -16.76
CA LYS A 92 -29.17 -16.20 -16.22
C LYS A 92 -30.10 -17.24 -16.83
N THR A 93 -30.52 -18.25 -16.06
CA THR A 93 -31.69 -19.08 -16.40
C THR A 93 -32.71 -19.07 -15.27
N LYS A 94 -33.93 -18.60 -15.59
CA LYS A 94 -35.09 -18.68 -14.68
C LYS A 94 -35.60 -20.13 -14.64
N THR A 95 -34.90 -21.00 -13.92
CA THR A 95 -35.37 -22.35 -13.64
C THR A 95 -36.15 -22.31 -12.33
N ALA A 96 -37.48 -22.48 -12.42
CA ALA A 96 -38.31 -22.65 -11.23
C ALA A 96 -37.92 -23.96 -10.55
N LEU A 97 -37.26 -23.87 -9.40
CA LEU A 97 -36.99 -25.04 -8.56
C LEU A 97 -38.29 -25.49 -7.90
N PRO A 98 -38.55 -26.81 -7.83
CA PRO A 98 -39.71 -27.32 -7.12
C PRO A 98 -39.58 -27.01 -5.63
N LEU A 99 -40.71 -26.60 -5.07
CA LEU A 99 -40.93 -26.45 -3.63
C LEU A 99 -40.72 -27.82 -2.95
N LEU A 100 -39.49 -28.11 -2.53
CA LEU A 100 -39.23 -29.24 -1.64
C LEU A 100 -39.78 -28.90 -0.25
N GLN A 101 -41.05 -29.25 -0.09
CA GLN A 101 -41.82 -29.25 1.12
C GLN A 101 -41.21 -30.26 2.11
N LEU A 102 -40.12 -29.85 2.77
CA LEU A 102 -39.61 -30.52 3.95
C LEU A 102 -40.61 -30.30 5.08
N ASP A 103 -41.25 -31.40 5.51
CA ASP A 103 -42.23 -31.37 6.58
C ASP A 103 -41.66 -30.72 7.84
N SER A 104 -42.26 -29.59 8.20
CA SER A 104 -41.95 -28.91 9.46
C SER A 104 -42.46 -29.79 10.59
N PRO A 105 -41.62 -30.14 11.58
CA PRO A 105 -42.03 -31.02 12.67
C PRO A 105 -43.22 -30.42 13.41
N THR A 106 -44.19 -31.28 13.68
CA THR A 106 -45.53 -30.97 14.18
C THR A 106 -45.51 -29.99 15.34
N ARG A 107 -46.36 -28.95 15.26
CA ARG A 107 -46.72 -28.11 16.41
C ARG A 107 -47.14 -29.00 17.58
N THR A 108 -46.36 -29.03 18.64
CA THR A 108 -46.88 -29.29 19.98
C THR A 108 -47.44 -27.97 20.50
N ASP A 109 -48.77 -27.89 20.63
CA ASP A 109 -49.43 -26.81 21.37
C ASP A 109 -49.09 -26.97 22.87
N GLY A 110 -47.89 -26.55 23.23
CA GLY A 110 -47.38 -26.45 24.59
C GLY A 110 -47.57 -25.04 25.11
N SER A 111 -48.81 -24.68 25.44
CA SER A 111 -49.09 -23.46 26.19
C SER A 111 -48.50 -23.60 27.60
N ASN A 112 -47.34 -23.00 27.86
CA ASN A 112 -46.89 -22.64 29.22
C ASN A 112 -45.74 -21.64 29.17
N GLU A 113 -45.71 -20.77 30.17
CA GLU A 113 -44.63 -19.88 30.57
C GLU A 113 -43.97 -19.08 29.44
N THR A 114 -44.48 -17.85 29.28
CA THR A 114 -43.73 -16.74 28.69
C THR A 114 -42.61 -16.33 29.65
N GLU A 115 -41.66 -17.24 29.91
CA GLU A 115 -40.53 -16.98 30.79
C GLU A 115 -39.73 -15.80 30.23
N HIS A 116 -39.75 -14.72 31.01
CA HIS A 116 -39.06 -13.47 30.76
C HIS A 116 -37.70 -13.71 30.12
N SER A 117 -37.56 -13.31 28.85
CA SER A 117 -36.27 -13.08 28.21
C SER A 117 -35.54 -12.02 29.02
N SER A 118 -34.78 -12.47 30.01
CA SER A 118 -34.22 -11.62 31.07
C SER A 118 -33.42 -10.48 30.42
N PRO A 119 -33.69 -9.20 30.73
CA PRO A 119 -33.10 -8.06 30.02
C PRO A 119 -31.57 -8.10 29.93
N LEU A 120 -30.92 -8.74 30.91
CA LEU A 120 -29.47 -9.01 30.95
C LEU A 120 -28.97 -9.77 29.69
N GLY A 121 -29.76 -10.73 29.17
CA GLY A 121 -29.39 -11.52 28.00
C GLY A 121 -29.50 -10.75 26.68
N GLU A 122 -30.29 -9.68 26.60
CA GLU A 122 -30.30 -8.79 25.44
C GLU A 122 -29.14 -7.80 25.47
N GLU A 123 -28.82 -7.26 26.65
CA GLU A 123 -27.65 -6.40 26.84
C GLU A 123 -26.35 -7.15 26.52
N GLU A 124 -26.19 -8.40 26.98
CA GLU A 124 -25.03 -9.23 26.67
C GLU A 124 -24.89 -9.48 25.15
N LYS A 125 -25.99 -9.85 24.47
CA LYS A 125 -26.00 -10.00 23.00
C LYS A 125 -25.60 -8.70 22.29
N LEU A 126 -26.05 -7.54 22.77
CA LEU A 126 -25.66 -6.24 22.24
C LEU A 126 -24.16 -5.94 22.48
N ARG A 127 -23.62 -6.28 23.66
CA ARG A 127 -22.19 -6.15 23.97
C ARG A 127 -21.32 -7.03 23.06
N VAL A 128 -21.66 -8.31 22.93
CA VAL A 128 -20.96 -9.26 22.04
C VAL A 128 -21.04 -8.80 20.58
N SER A 129 -22.19 -8.29 20.12
CA SER A 129 -22.35 -7.78 18.76
C SER A 129 -21.50 -6.53 18.49
N ARG A 130 -21.41 -5.61 19.46
CA ARG A 130 -20.53 -4.42 19.40
C ARG A 130 -19.06 -4.82 19.35
N GLU A 131 -18.62 -5.75 20.19
CA GLU A 131 -17.22 -6.19 20.21
C GLU A 131 -16.84 -6.95 18.93
N ARG A 132 -17.72 -7.83 18.42
CA ARG A 132 -17.55 -8.45 17.10
C ARG A 132 -17.42 -7.41 15.97
N ASN A 133 -18.20 -6.33 16.03
CA ASN A 133 -18.10 -5.25 15.05
C ASN A 133 -16.76 -4.49 15.16
N ARG A 134 -16.29 -4.21 16.38
CA ARG A 134 -14.99 -3.60 16.67
C ARG A 134 -13.83 -4.44 16.11
N LEU A 135 -13.82 -5.75 16.42
CA LEU A 135 -12.81 -6.69 15.90
C LEU A 135 -12.85 -6.81 14.37
N HIS A 136 -14.04 -6.85 13.77
CA HIS A 136 -14.18 -6.85 12.30
C HIS A 136 -13.65 -5.56 11.68
N ALA A 137 -13.93 -4.39 12.27
CA ALA A 137 -13.40 -3.11 11.82
C ALA A 137 -11.87 -3.04 11.97
N GLN A 138 -11.30 -3.55 13.07
CA GLN A 138 -9.86 -3.65 13.29
C GLN A 138 -9.20 -4.54 12.23
N ARG A 139 -9.68 -5.77 12.03
CA ARG A 139 -9.17 -6.69 10.99
C ARG A 139 -9.27 -6.08 9.58
N THR A 140 -10.33 -5.33 9.30
CA THR A 140 -10.49 -4.61 8.02
C THR A 140 -9.48 -3.47 7.86
N ARG A 141 -9.11 -2.77 8.94
CA ARG A 141 -8.07 -1.72 8.93
C ARG A 141 -6.68 -2.34 8.74
N ILE A 142 -6.38 -3.43 9.46
CA ILE A 142 -5.12 -4.17 9.36
C ILE A 142 -4.89 -4.64 7.92
N ARG A 143 -5.81 -5.41 7.34
CA ARG A 143 -5.73 -5.88 5.95
C ARG A 143 -5.55 -4.78 4.91
N LYS A 144 -6.10 -3.60 5.15
CA LYS A 144 -5.93 -2.43 4.26
C LYS A 144 -4.59 -1.73 4.44
N ARG A 145 -4.00 -1.78 5.64
CA ARG A 145 -2.63 -1.32 5.88
C ARG A 145 -1.65 -2.27 5.19
N GLU A 146 -1.74 -3.57 5.48
CA GLU A 146 -0.93 -4.64 4.86
C GLU A 146 -0.96 -4.58 3.33
N LEU A 147 -2.14 -4.33 2.73
CA LEU A 147 -2.28 -4.17 1.27
C LEU A 147 -1.59 -2.89 0.73
N LEU A 148 -1.64 -1.77 1.46
CA LEU A 148 -0.95 -0.54 1.04
C LEU A 148 0.56 -0.63 1.25
N GLU A 149 0.99 -1.29 2.31
CA GLU A 149 2.39 -1.56 2.67
C GLU A 149 3.05 -2.46 1.62
N SER A 150 2.46 -3.62 1.33
CA SER A 150 2.93 -4.51 0.25
C SER A 150 2.87 -3.88 -1.16
N LEU A 151 1.99 -2.90 -1.41
CA LEU A 151 2.03 -2.10 -2.63
C LEU A 151 3.18 -1.08 -2.63
N LYS A 152 3.49 -0.44 -1.50
CA LYS A 152 4.65 0.46 -1.35
C LYS A 152 5.95 -0.32 -1.57
N GLU A 153 6.16 -1.43 -0.86
CA GLU A 153 7.30 -2.34 -1.04
C GLU A 153 7.43 -2.82 -2.50
N ARG A 154 6.31 -3.11 -3.17
CA ARG A 154 6.34 -3.56 -4.56
C ARG A 154 6.68 -2.43 -5.55
N ILE A 155 6.34 -1.18 -5.24
CA ILE A 155 6.74 -0.01 -6.03
C ILE A 155 8.25 0.19 -5.91
N GLU A 156 8.77 0.22 -4.68
CA GLU A 156 10.20 0.36 -4.38
C GLU A 156 11.04 -0.73 -5.08
N ALA A 157 10.71 -2.00 -4.89
CA ALA A 157 11.40 -3.11 -5.53
C ALA A 157 11.33 -3.11 -7.08
N LEU A 158 10.31 -2.47 -7.68
CA LEU A 158 10.24 -2.29 -9.14
C LEU A 158 11.05 -1.07 -9.61
N GLN A 159 11.19 -0.03 -8.78
CA GLN A 159 12.05 1.13 -9.05
C GLN A 159 13.53 0.73 -8.98
N ASP A 160 13.95 0.00 -7.94
CA ASP A 160 15.30 -0.56 -7.83
C ASP A 160 15.67 -1.40 -9.06
N GLU A 161 14.72 -2.24 -9.51
CA GLU A 161 14.91 -3.07 -10.70
C GLU A 161 15.00 -2.24 -11.99
N TYR A 162 14.18 -1.18 -12.12
CA TYR A 162 14.26 -0.24 -13.25
C TYR A 162 15.65 0.42 -13.31
N GLU A 163 16.17 0.88 -12.17
CA GLU A 163 17.49 1.51 -12.10
C GLU A 163 18.62 0.53 -12.46
N LEU A 164 18.56 -0.71 -11.98
CA LEU A 164 19.53 -1.76 -12.32
C LEU A 164 19.48 -2.11 -13.82
N LEU A 165 18.29 -2.30 -14.38
CA LEU A 165 18.09 -2.56 -15.80
C LEU A 165 18.59 -1.40 -16.67
N LYS A 166 18.38 -0.15 -16.21
CA LYS A 166 18.84 1.05 -16.90
C LYS A 166 20.37 1.14 -16.91
N GLN A 167 21.03 0.92 -15.77
CA GLN A 167 22.49 0.88 -15.69
C GLN A 167 23.08 -0.19 -16.62
N ALA A 168 22.48 -1.38 -16.67
CA ALA A 168 22.89 -2.44 -17.59
C ALA A 168 22.68 -2.05 -19.06
N TYR A 169 21.53 -1.45 -19.39
CA TYR A 169 21.24 -0.94 -20.73
C TYR A 169 22.25 0.13 -21.17
N ASP A 170 22.53 1.12 -20.31
CA ASP A 170 23.47 2.20 -20.59
C ASP A 170 24.91 1.69 -20.78
N PHE A 171 25.32 0.69 -19.99
CA PHE A 171 26.61 -0.01 -20.16
C PHE A 171 26.71 -0.70 -21.52
N HIS A 172 25.72 -1.51 -21.91
CA HIS A 172 25.74 -2.22 -23.19
C HIS A 172 25.59 -1.28 -24.39
N ALA A 173 24.76 -0.23 -24.29
CA ALA A 173 24.66 0.81 -25.32
C ALA A 173 26.00 1.54 -25.52
N THR A 174 26.70 1.88 -24.42
CA THR A 174 28.05 2.45 -24.47
C THR A 174 29.05 1.51 -25.15
N ALA A 175 28.99 0.20 -24.85
CA ALA A 175 29.84 -0.79 -25.49
C ALA A 175 29.62 -0.86 -27.03
N VAL A 176 28.36 -0.82 -27.50
CA VAL A 176 28.07 -0.77 -28.95
C VAL A 176 28.60 0.52 -29.59
N CYS A 177 28.47 1.67 -28.92
CA CYS A 177 29.05 2.93 -29.40
C CYS A 177 30.58 2.86 -29.53
N LEU A 178 31.27 2.24 -28.56
CA LEU A 178 32.73 2.04 -28.62
C LEU A 178 33.14 1.09 -29.75
N LEU A 179 32.39 0.00 -29.99
CA LEU A 179 32.62 -0.90 -31.13
C LEU A 179 32.44 -0.19 -32.48
N ARG A 180 31.43 0.69 -32.60
CA ARG A 180 31.19 1.53 -33.79
C ARG A 180 32.37 2.49 -34.05
N LEU A 181 32.96 3.07 -33.01
CA LEU A 181 34.14 3.93 -33.12
C LEU A 181 35.43 3.16 -33.45
N GLY A 182 35.51 1.88 -33.10
CA GLY A 182 36.64 1.00 -33.39
C GLY A 182 36.77 0.56 -34.87
N ASN A 183 35.95 1.11 -35.78
CA ASN A 183 35.86 0.71 -37.19
C ASN A 183 35.57 -0.80 -37.42
N VAL A 184 34.89 -1.46 -36.47
CA VAL A 184 34.34 -2.80 -36.69
C VAL A 184 32.98 -2.64 -37.38
N VAL A 185 33.02 -2.25 -38.66
CA VAL A 185 31.84 -1.72 -39.37
C VAL A 185 30.79 -2.80 -39.68
N ASP A 186 31.22 -4.05 -39.84
CA ASP A 186 30.37 -5.18 -40.29
C ASP A 186 29.76 -6.00 -39.14
N VAL A 187 29.57 -5.43 -37.94
CA VAL A 187 28.84 -6.12 -36.86
C VAL A 187 27.33 -5.85 -36.99
N PRO A 188 26.46 -6.88 -37.15
CA PRO A 188 25.00 -6.71 -37.25
C PRO A 188 24.36 -6.00 -36.05
N CYS A 189 25.07 -5.87 -34.93
CA CYS A 189 24.62 -5.16 -33.74
C CYS A 189 24.45 -3.66 -33.92
N VAL A 190 25.28 -3.02 -34.76
CA VAL A 190 25.19 -1.58 -34.99
C VAL A 190 23.89 -1.27 -35.74
N HIS A 191 23.55 -2.07 -36.74
CA HIS A 191 22.30 -1.94 -37.51
C HIS A 191 21.06 -2.23 -36.65
N LYS A 192 21.08 -3.29 -35.82
CA LYS A 192 19.97 -3.57 -34.89
C LYS A 192 19.79 -2.45 -33.86
N LEU A 193 20.88 -1.87 -33.34
CA LEU A 193 20.79 -0.73 -32.42
C LEU A 193 20.19 0.50 -33.10
N GLU A 194 20.56 0.77 -34.36
CA GLU A 194 20.02 1.90 -35.12
C GLU A 194 18.53 1.71 -35.46
N GLN A 195 18.08 0.46 -35.64
CA GLN A 195 16.66 0.12 -35.83
C GLN A 195 15.84 0.16 -34.52
N VAL A 196 16.47 -0.09 -33.36
CA VAL A 196 15.93 0.18 -32.01
C VAL A 196 16.19 1.66 -31.61
N GLY A 197 16.74 2.45 -32.52
CA GLY A 197 17.48 3.67 -32.22
C GLY A 197 16.63 4.85 -31.75
N VAL A 198 17.09 5.48 -30.67
CA VAL A 198 16.88 6.87 -30.21
C VAL A 198 15.43 7.30 -29.91
N HIS A 199 14.44 6.99 -30.75
CA HIS A 199 13.03 7.27 -30.52
C HIS A 199 12.44 6.52 -29.31
N SER A 200 13.19 5.60 -28.70
CA SER A 200 12.78 4.81 -27.54
C SER A 200 13.50 5.20 -26.24
N THR A 201 14.49 6.09 -26.24
CA THR A 201 15.21 6.50 -25.01
C THR A 201 14.46 7.54 -24.19
N GLU A 202 13.49 8.21 -24.78
CA GLU A 202 12.54 9.05 -24.04
C GLU A 202 11.34 8.15 -23.69
N ASP A 203 11.07 7.94 -22.38
CA ASP A 203 9.80 7.38 -21.88
C ASP A 203 8.69 8.45 -22.12
N ARG A 204 8.41 8.67 -23.40
CA ARG A 204 7.30 9.46 -23.90
C ARG A 204 6.07 8.56 -23.99
N ASP A 205 4.96 9.06 -23.49
CA ASP A 205 3.65 8.43 -23.70
C ASP A 205 3.24 8.52 -25.19
N GLU A 206 2.10 7.91 -25.53
CA GLU A 206 1.52 7.95 -26.89
C GLU A 206 1.29 9.40 -27.39
N ASP A 207 1.17 10.36 -26.46
CA ASP A 207 0.97 11.79 -26.73
C ASP A 207 2.31 12.58 -26.84
N GLY A 208 3.46 11.91 -26.70
CA GLY A 208 4.78 12.54 -26.80
C GLY A 208 5.21 13.35 -25.57
N GLN A 209 4.51 13.23 -24.45
CA GLN A 209 4.88 13.88 -23.19
C GLN A 209 5.85 13.00 -22.42
N LEU A 210 6.91 13.61 -21.88
CA LEU A 210 7.79 12.93 -20.93
C LEU A 210 6.96 12.55 -19.70
N CYS A 211 6.92 11.25 -19.38
CA CYS A 211 6.30 10.78 -18.14
C CYS A 211 7.06 11.34 -16.93
N ASP A 212 6.59 12.47 -16.39
CA ASP A 212 7.09 13.16 -15.18
C ASP A 212 6.79 12.35 -13.88
N ALA A 213 7.07 11.05 -13.91
CA ALA A 213 6.81 10.09 -12.83
C ALA A 213 7.52 10.47 -11.52
N ALA A 214 8.67 11.16 -11.62
CA ALA A 214 9.42 11.67 -10.48
C ALA A 214 8.65 12.73 -9.65
N LYS A 215 7.61 13.36 -10.22
CA LYS A 215 6.84 14.42 -9.55
C LYS A 215 5.64 13.89 -8.75
N MET A 216 5.22 12.65 -8.98
CA MET A 216 4.06 12.02 -8.31
C MET A 216 4.40 11.35 -6.97
N THR A 217 5.68 11.16 -6.64
CA THR A 217 6.13 10.45 -5.42
C THR A 217 6.71 11.36 -4.33
N SER A 218 7.22 12.55 -4.64
CA SER A 218 7.86 13.42 -3.64
C SER A 218 6.88 14.36 -2.90
N GLU A 219 5.70 14.63 -3.45
CA GLU A 219 4.60 15.29 -2.73
C GLU A 219 3.91 14.28 -1.81
N HIS A 220 4.61 13.91 -0.74
CA HIS A 220 4.21 12.93 0.27
C HIS A 220 2.88 13.36 0.93
N PRO A 221 1.73 12.72 0.62
CA PRO A 221 0.43 13.15 1.15
C PRO A 221 0.21 12.70 2.60
N ASP A 222 1.20 12.03 3.20
CA ASP A 222 1.20 11.61 4.60
C ASP A 222 1.82 12.70 5.51
N SER A 223 2.05 13.93 5.00
CA SER A 223 2.16 15.14 5.84
C SER A 223 0.78 15.67 6.28
N ASP A 224 -0.19 14.75 6.43
CA ASP A 224 -1.26 14.89 7.42
C ASP A 224 -0.59 14.89 8.81
N GLY A 225 -0.02 16.03 9.20
CA GLY A 225 0.44 16.21 10.57
C GLY A 225 -0.76 16.12 11.50
N ASP A 226 -0.83 15.06 12.31
CA ASP A 226 -1.72 14.92 13.48
C ASP A 226 -1.31 15.93 14.60
N GLY A 227 -0.96 17.16 14.22
CA GLY A 227 -0.95 18.28 15.13
C GLY A 227 -2.40 18.65 15.40
N ASP A 228 -2.87 18.37 16.61
CA ASP A 228 -4.08 18.94 17.23
C ASP A 228 -3.96 20.48 17.42
N GLY A 229 -3.23 21.16 16.55
CA GLY A 229 -3.36 22.59 16.37
C GLY A 229 -4.74 22.86 15.77
N GLU A 230 -5.59 23.51 16.54
CA GLU A 230 -6.79 24.21 16.07
C GLU A 230 -6.40 25.38 15.14
N HIS A 231 -5.76 25.06 14.02
CA HIS A 231 -5.68 25.97 12.90
C HIS A 231 -6.97 25.76 12.10
N ASP A 232 -7.95 26.61 12.40
CA ASP A 232 -9.03 26.97 11.47
C ASP A 232 -8.43 27.67 10.24
N ASP A 233 -7.55 26.97 9.51
CA ASP A 233 -7.22 27.33 8.15
C ASP A 233 -8.44 26.95 7.31
N GLU A 234 -9.40 27.88 7.31
CA GLU A 234 -10.33 28.08 6.22
C GLU A 234 -9.51 28.32 4.95
N THR A 235 -8.98 27.21 4.41
CA THR A 235 -8.77 27.03 2.99
C THR A 235 -10.14 27.14 2.33
N HIS A 236 -10.57 28.40 2.20
CA HIS A 236 -11.50 28.84 1.20
C HIS A 236 -10.97 28.31 -0.12
N GLU A 237 -11.49 27.15 -0.53
CA GLU A 237 -11.88 26.94 -1.90
C GLU A 237 -12.82 28.11 -2.24
N HIS A 238 -12.21 29.24 -2.58
CA HIS A 238 -12.88 30.31 -3.29
C HIS A 238 -13.45 29.65 -4.52
N GLU A 239 -14.78 29.45 -4.52
CA GLU A 239 -15.51 29.00 -5.69
C GLU A 239 -15.01 29.85 -6.85
N LYS A 240 -14.35 29.18 -7.82
CA LYS A 240 -13.80 29.81 -9.02
C LYS A 240 -14.97 30.06 -9.98
N GLY A 241 -15.90 30.88 -9.48
CA GLY A 241 -17.26 31.11 -9.93
C GLY A 241 -17.57 32.61 -10.07
N CYS A 242 -16.55 33.45 -10.26
CA CYS A 242 -16.73 34.62 -11.11
C CYS A 242 -16.91 34.08 -12.54
N ALA A 243 -18.14 33.69 -12.90
CA ALA A 243 -18.53 33.37 -14.26
C ALA A 243 -18.60 34.68 -15.06
N CYS A 244 -17.44 35.30 -15.21
CA CYS A 244 -17.20 36.65 -15.70
C CYS A 244 -16.59 36.57 -17.11
N PHE A 245 -17.10 35.63 -17.91
CA PHE A 245 -16.76 35.41 -19.30
C PHE A 245 -17.96 35.84 -20.15
N GLY A 246 -17.86 36.99 -20.83
CA GLY A 246 -18.86 37.41 -21.80
C GLY A 246 -19.48 38.79 -21.61
N ASP A 247 -18.71 39.80 -21.16
CA ASP A 247 -18.98 41.18 -21.60
C ASP A 247 -17.72 42.05 -21.45
N GLU A 248 -17.16 42.55 -22.56
CA GLU A 248 -15.88 43.29 -22.57
C GLU A 248 -15.96 44.69 -21.95
N ASN A 249 -17.14 45.08 -21.44
CA ASN A 249 -17.39 46.39 -20.82
C ASN A 249 -18.05 46.29 -19.42
N ALA A 250 -18.24 45.08 -18.88
CA ALA A 250 -18.77 44.87 -17.53
C ALA A 250 -17.64 44.88 -16.50
N ALA A 251 -17.25 46.07 -16.04
CA ALA A 251 -16.24 46.22 -14.99
C ALA A 251 -16.66 45.46 -13.71
N CYS A 252 -15.96 44.36 -13.39
CA CYS A 252 -16.17 43.62 -12.15
C CYS A 252 -15.96 44.57 -10.96
N SER A 253 -17.04 44.90 -10.25
CA SER A 253 -17.01 45.75 -9.06
C SER A 253 -16.35 45.10 -7.84
N CYS A 254 -15.60 44.01 -8.06
CA CYS A 254 -14.65 43.41 -7.12
C CYS A 254 -13.41 44.30 -6.87
N LEU A 255 -13.16 45.31 -7.72
CA LEU A 255 -12.14 46.35 -7.50
C LEU A 255 -12.60 47.40 -6.47
N GLY A 256 -12.65 47.02 -5.19
CA GLY A 256 -13.14 47.93 -4.13
C GLY A 256 -12.66 47.67 -2.70
N ALA A 257 -11.89 46.62 -2.43
CA ALA A 257 -11.33 46.37 -1.10
C ALA A 257 -10.13 47.32 -0.85
N GLN A 258 -10.41 48.57 -0.44
CA GLN A 258 -9.38 49.50 0.00
C GLN A 258 -8.57 48.89 1.15
N LEU A 259 -7.32 48.56 0.87
CA LEU A 259 -6.35 48.26 1.91
C LEU A 259 -6.13 49.54 2.72
N ASN A 260 -6.25 49.46 4.05
CA ASN A 260 -5.87 50.57 4.90
C ASN A 260 -4.35 50.80 4.84
N ALA A 261 -3.90 51.99 5.21
CA ALA A 261 -2.49 52.39 5.16
C ALA A 261 -1.53 51.54 6.02
N ASN A 262 -2.05 50.65 6.87
CA ASN A 262 -1.28 49.73 7.71
C ASN A 262 -1.09 48.33 7.07
N GLY A 263 -1.54 48.10 5.84
CA GLY A 263 -1.36 46.83 5.10
C GLY A 263 -2.14 45.64 5.65
N LYS A 264 -2.75 45.76 6.84
CA LYS A 264 -3.64 44.75 7.39
C LYS A 264 -4.99 44.90 6.70
N ARG A 265 -5.44 43.88 5.95
CA ARG A 265 -6.87 43.78 5.57
C ARG A 265 -7.70 44.08 6.82
N PRO A 266 -8.68 44.99 6.77
CA PRO A 266 -9.66 45.03 7.84
C PRO A 266 -10.24 43.61 7.91
N HIS A 267 -10.08 42.94 9.05
CA HIS A 267 -10.88 41.75 9.32
C HIS A 267 -12.32 42.23 9.24
N ALA A 268 -12.98 41.94 8.12
CA ALA A 268 -14.40 42.10 7.99
C ALA A 268 -15.00 41.14 9.00
N SER A 269 -15.22 41.64 10.22
CA SER A 269 -15.88 40.91 11.28
C SER A 269 -17.17 40.39 10.66
N SER A 270 -17.33 39.07 10.57
CA SER A 270 -18.35 38.42 9.76
C SER A 270 -19.75 38.49 10.41
N ALA A 271 -20.12 39.72 10.79
CA ALA A 271 -21.31 40.10 11.53
C ALA A 271 -22.59 40.03 10.68
N SER A 272 -22.45 39.86 9.36
CA SER A 272 -23.58 39.62 8.45
C SER A 272 -24.10 38.17 8.50
N ASN A 273 -23.41 37.25 9.19
CA ASN A 273 -23.90 35.89 9.44
C ASN A 273 -24.75 35.76 10.72
N SER A 274 -25.31 36.86 11.26
CA SER A 274 -26.12 36.82 12.49
C SER A 274 -27.44 36.02 12.36
N ASN A 275 -27.89 35.71 11.14
CA ASN A 275 -29.00 34.78 10.91
C ASN A 275 -28.72 33.32 11.32
N VAL A 276 -27.45 32.95 11.59
CA VAL A 276 -27.08 31.63 12.13
C VAL A 276 -27.47 31.48 13.62
N LEU A 277 -27.77 32.58 14.33
CA LEU A 277 -28.04 32.57 15.77
C LEU A 277 -29.39 31.99 16.19
N VAL A 278 -30.28 31.63 15.25
CA VAL A 278 -31.59 30.99 15.56
C VAL A 278 -31.72 29.58 14.96
N CYS A 279 -30.62 28.96 14.50
CA CYS A 279 -30.65 27.52 14.22
C CYS A 279 -30.90 26.74 15.52
N SER A 280 -32.00 25.97 15.53
CA SER A 280 -32.43 25.21 16.70
C SER A 280 -31.33 24.23 17.17
N LYS A 281 -31.38 23.80 18.44
CA LYS A 281 -30.43 22.79 18.95
C LYS A 281 -30.43 21.52 18.09
N GLU A 282 -31.60 21.13 17.59
CA GLU A 282 -31.77 19.99 16.69
C GLU A 282 -31.15 20.25 15.31
N GLU A 283 -31.38 21.43 14.73
CA GLU A 283 -30.81 21.80 13.43
C GLU A 283 -29.28 21.85 13.44
N ARG A 284 -28.68 22.45 14.48
CA ARG A 284 -27.22 22.42 14.68
C ARG A 284 -26.68 20.99 14.79
N GLU A 285 -27.44 20.08 15.38
CA GLU A 285 -27.09 18.66 15.45
C GLU A 285 -27.26 17.94 14.08
N ARG A 286 -28.30 18.26 13.31
CA ARG A 286 -28.46 17.78 11.92
C ARG A 286 -27.28 18.23 11.05
N VAL A 287 -26.87 19.50 11.13
CA VAL A 287 -25.71 20.05 10.40
C VAL A 287 -24.41 19.36 10.81
N ARG A 288 -24.16 19.13 12.11
CA ARG A 288 -22.98 18.37 12.57
C ARG A 288 -22.93 16.95 12.00
N ARG A 289 -24.06 16.25 12.00
CA ARG A 289 -24.17 14.89 11.43
C ARG A 289 -23.94 14.88 9.93
N GLU A 290 -24.47 15.85 9.19
CA GLU A 290 -24.26 15.92 7.74
C GLU A 290 -22.82 16.31 7.38
N ARG A 291 -22.21 17.27 8.10
CA ARG A 291 -20.78 17.57 8.00
C ARG A 291 -19.92 16.32 8.24
N ASN A 292 -20.23 15.54 9.29
CA ASN A 292 -19.51 14.31 9.60
C ASN A 292 -19.68 13.23 8.51
N ARG A 293 -20.90 13.07 7.96
CA ARG A 293 -21.18 12.19 6.81
C ARG A 293 -20.37 12.58 5.58
N LEU A 294 -20.33 13.88 5.22
CA LEU A 294 -19.55 14.39 4.11
C LEU A 294 -18.05 14.19 4.33
N HIS A 295 -17.53 14.48 5.52
CA HIS A 295 -16.13 14.26 5.87
C HIS A 295 -15.74 12.79 5.76
N ALA A 296 -16.59 11.88 6.28
CA ALA A 296 -16.40 10.43 6.16
C ALA A 296 -16.47 9.95 4.70
N ARG A 297 -17.31 10.54 3.84
CA ARG A 297 -17.32 10.26 2.39
C ARG A 297 -16.04 10.72 1.71
N ARG A 298 -15.61 11.97 1.93
CA ARG A 298 -14.36 12.54 1.38
C ARG A 298 -13.15 11.70 1.81
N ALA A 299 -13.01 11.36 3.09
CA ALA A 299 -11.91 10.54 3.60
C ALA A 299 -11.89 9.12 3.00
N ARG A 300 -13.06 8.49 2.78
CA ARG A 300 -13.14 7.19 2.07
C ARG A 300 -12.73 7.31 0.61
N LEU A 301 -13.13 8.39 -0.07
CA LEU A 301 -12.75 8.64 -1.47
C LEU A 301 -11.25 8.88 -1.62
N ARG A 302 -10.63 9.71 -0.76
CA ARG A 302 -9.17 9.91 -0.74
C ARG A 302 -8.43 8.58 -0.56
N LYS A 303 -8.81 7.78 0.44
CA LYS A 303 -8.19 6.46 0.69
C LYS A 303 -8.42 5.44 -0.45
N LYS A 304 -9.54 5.54 -1.18
CA LYS A 304 -9.78 4.73 -2.37
C LYS A 304 -8.84 5.15 -3.51
N LEU A 305 -8.76 6.45 -3.78
CA LEU A 305 -7.93 7.02 -4.83
C LEU A 305 -6.44 6.73 -4.61
N VAL A 306 -5.94 6.80 -3.37
CA VAL A 306 -4.57 6.40 -3.04
C VAL A 306 -4.31 4.94 -3.39
N LEU A 307 -5.21 4.02 -3.01
CA LEU A 307 -5.08 2.60 -3.33
C LEU A 307 -5.10 2.33 -4.85
N GLU A 308 -6.02 2.97 -5.58
CA GLU A 308 -6.10 2.87 -7.04
C GLU A 308 -4.83 3.43 -7.72
N LYS A 309 -4.30 4.57 -7.25
CA LYS A 309 -3.02 5.12 -7.75
C LYS A 309 -1.83 4.20 -7.46
N SER A 310 -1.72 3.62 -6.27
CA SER A 310 -0.63 2.67 -5.95
C SER A 310 -0.71 1.40 -6.81
N GLN A 311 -1.91 0.90 -7.10
CA GLN A 311 -2.10 -0.23 -8.01
C GLN A 311 -1.70 0.11 -9.46
N GLN A 312 -2.06 1.31 -9.94
CA GLN A 312 -1.66 1.79 -11.26
C GLN A 312 -0.13 1.95 -11.35
N ALA A 313 0.52 2.56 -10.35
CA ALA A 313 1.97 2.71 -10.32
C ALA A 313 2.71 1.36 -10.40
N VAL A 314 2.23 0.31 -9.72
CA VAL A 314 2.78 -1.06 -9.84
C VAL A 314 2.60 -1.64 -11.25
N HIS A 315 1.50 -1.34 -11.93
CA HIS A 315 1.28 -1.74 -13.33
C HIS A 315 2.29 -1.05 -14.25
N ASP A 316 2.35 0.29 -14.20
CA ASP A 316 3.16 1.12 -15.10
C ASP A 316 4.66 0.89 -14.93
N LEU A 317 5.10 0.55 -13.71
CA LEU A 317 6.50 0.18 -13.44
C LEU A 317 6.84 -1.22 -13.96
N ARG A 318 5.93 -2.20 -13.86
CA ARG A 318 6.13 -3.52 -14.49
C ARG A 318 6.27 -3.41 -15.99
N GLU A 319 5.36 -2.65 -16.62
CA GLU A 319 5.38 -2.45 -18.07
C GLU A 319 6.66 -1.76 -18.54
N ARG A 320 7.14 -0.74 -17.82
CA ARG A 320 8.43 -0.09 -18.11
C ARG A 320 9.61 -1.06 -17.93
N ASN A 321 9.63 -1.88 -16.89
CA ASN A 321 10.67 -2.89 -16.70
C ASN A 321 10.64 -3.94 -17.82
N ASP A 322 9.47 -4.40 -18.24
CA ASP A 322 9.32 -5.39 -19.33
C ASP A 322 9.77 -4.81 -20.68
N ARG A 323 9.45 -3.55 -20.98
CA ARG A 323 9.97 -2.82 -22.16
C ARG A 323 11.50 -2.73 -22.11
N LEU A 324 12.07 -2.38 -20.95
CA LEU A 324 13.52 -2.20 -20.79
C LEU A 324 14.30 -3.53 -20.83
N ARG A 325 13.80 -4.59 -20.17
CA ARG A 325 14.30 -5.98 -20.30
C ARG A 325 14.32 -6.43 -21.77
N SER A 326 13.24 -6.17 -22.51
CA SER A 326 13.16 -6.55 -23.93
C SER A 326 14.23 -5.85 -24.77
N ARG A 327 14.44 -4.55 -24.55
CA ARG A 327 15.49 -3.77 -25.24
C ARG A 327 16.89 -4.22 -24.84
N LEU A 328 17.14 -4.47 -23.56
CA LEU A 328 18.39 -5.00 -23.05
C LEU A 328 18.70 -6.38 -23.64
N SER A 329 17.70 -7.26 -23.77
CA SER A 329 17.84 -8.56 -24.43
C SER A 329 18.26 -8.40 -25.90
N VAL A 330 17.67 -7.48 -26.67
CA VAL A 330 18.09 -7.21 -28.05
C VAL A 330 19.53 -6.71 -28.13
N LEU A 331 19.95 -5.82 -27.23
CA LEU A 331 21.36 -5.37 -27.13
C LEU A 331 22.30 -6.55 -26.86
N VAL A 332 22.05 -7.30 -25.78
CA VAL A 332 22.91 -8.40 -25.31
C VAL A 332 23.02 -9.49 -26.38
N SER A 333 21.89 -9.99 -26.90
CA SER A 333 21.87 -10.99 -27.98
C SER A 333 22.53 -10.52 -29.27
N SER A 334 22.73 -9.21 -29.45
CA SER A 334 23.44 -8.69 -30.62
C SER A 334 24.93 -8.44 -30.39
N ILE A 335 25.37 -8.12 -29.16
CA ILE A 335 26.79 -7.99 -28.81
C ILE A 335 27.46 -9.37 -28.74
N TYR A 336 26.81 -10.33 -28.08
CA TYR A 336 27.37 -11.66 -27.80
C TYR A 336 26.89 -12.73 -28.79
N GLY A 337 26.05 -12.35 -29.75
CA GLY A 337 25.43 -13.25 -30.72
C GLY A 337 24.39 -14.21 -30.11
N SER A 338 23.83 -15.07 -30.96
CA SER A 338 23.01 -16.21 -30.55
C SER A 338 23.84 -17.51 -30.48
N GLU A 339 25.17 -17.38 -30.47
CA GLU A 339 26.16 -18.47 -30.59
C GLU A 339 26.09 -19.51 -29.47
N ALA A 340 25.36 -19.23 -28.38
CA ALA A 340 25.05 -20.19 -27.30
C ALA A 340 24.17 -21.39 -27.75
N CYS A 341 23.85 -21.50 -29.05
CA CYS A 341 23.18 -22.65 -29.66
C CYS A 341 24.08 -23.48 -30.60
N LEU A 342 25.40 -23.27 -30.62
CA LEU A 342 26.34 -23.98 -31.52
C LEU A 342 27.16 -25.11 -30.88
N ASP A 343 26.77 -25.59 -29.69
CA ASP A 343 27.12 -26.94 -29.26
C ASP A 343 26.07 -27.94 -29.80
N ASP A 344 26.14 -28.24 -31.09
CA ASP A 344 25.43 -29.36 -31.71
C ASP A 344 26.31 -30.62 -31.60
N PRO A 345 26.03 -31.54 -30.65
CA PRO A 345 26.95 -32.64 -30.32
C PRO A 345 27.04 -33.72 -31.41
N ASP A 346 26.15 -33.70 -32.41
CA ASP A 346 26.08 -34.72 -33.47
C ASP A 346 27.00 -34.44 -34.67
N ALA A 347 27.82 -33.38 -34.64
CA ALA A 347 28.81 -33.08 -35.70
C ALA A 347 30.00 -34.08 -35.77
N THR A 348 30.01 -35.14 -34.94
CA THR A 348 31.04 -36.20 -34.94
C THR A 348 30.45 -37.59 -35.17
N SER A 349 29.99 -37.86 -36.40
CA SER A 349 29.67 -39.21 -36.90
C SER A 349 29.95 -39.34 -38.39
#